data_AF-A0A6I5NCS4-F1
#
_entry.id   AF-A0A6I5NCS4-F1
#
_cell.length_a   1.000
_cell.length_b   1.000
_cell.length_c   1.000
_cell.angle_alpha   90.00
_cell.angle_beta   90.00
_cell.angle_gamma   90.00
#
_symmetry.space_group_name_H-M   'P 1'
#
loop_
_entity.id
_entity.type
_entity.pdbx_description
1 polymer ?
#
loop_
_entity_poly.entity_id
_entity_poly.type
_entity_poly.pdbx_seq_one_letter_code
_entity_poly.pdbx_strand_id
1 'polypeptide(L)' 'MTFGREEFYSNLIEKSAALGFPIIMNHPFVDGNKRTGYAAVETLLIFF' A
#
# COMPACT_ATOMS: atom_id res chain seq x y z
N MET A 1 -10.19 2.86 3.11
CA MET A 1 -10.81 3.96 2.33
C MET A 1 -12.22 3.48 2.00
N THR A 2 -13.26 4.27 2.24
CA THR A 2 -14.64 3.80 2.09
C THR A 2 -15.41 4.58 1.04
N PHE A 3 -16.35 3.92 0.36
CA PHE A 3 -17.38 4.54 -0.46
C PHE A 3 -18.73 3.99 -0.04
N GLY A 4 -19.71 4.86 0.23
CA GLY A 4 -21.03 4.39 0.67
C GLY A 4 -21.01 3.55 1.95
N ARG A 5 -20.01 3.75 2.83
CA ARG A 5 -19.73 2.93 4.04
C ARG A 5 -19.18 1.52 3.78
N GLU A 6 -18.90 1.17 2.54
CA GLU A 6 -18.20 -0.06 2.16
C GLU A 6 -16.70 0.21 2.10
N GLU A 7 -15.88 -0.66 2.70
CA GLU A 7 -14.42 -0.60 2.57
C GLU A 7 -14.00 -1.09 1.19
N PHE A 8 -13.09 -0.35 0.53
CA PHE A 8 -12.55 -0.77 -0.76
C PHE A 8 -11.69 -2.03 -0.69
N TYR A 9 -11.07 -2.29 0.47
CA TYR A 9 -10.18 -3.42 0.70
C TYR A 9 -10.58 -4.04 2.03
N SER A 10 -10.97 -5.31 1.99
CA SER A 10 -11.72 -5.95 3.08
C SER A 10 -10.82 -6.44 4.21
N ASN A 11 -9.53 -6.63 3.95
CA ASN A 11 -8.55 -7.10 4.92
C ASN A 11 -7.24 -6.31 4.85
N LEU A 12 -6.40 -6.48 5.88
CA LEU A 12 -5.13 -5.78 6.00
C LEU A 12 -4.17 -6.09 4.84
N ILE A 13 -4.18 -7.33 4.34
CA ILE A 13 -3.34 -7.77 3.23
C ILE A 13 -3.70 -6.97 1.97
N GLU A 14 -4.98 -6.90 1.61
CA GLU A 14 -5.46 -6.11 0.48
C GLU A 14 -5.14 -4.62 0.63
N LYS A 15 -5.33 -4.05 1.83
CA LYS A 15 -4.98 -2.65 2.10
C LYS A 15 -3.49 -2.39 1.92
N SER A 16 -2.65 -3.30 2.40
CA SER A 16 -1.19 -3.18 2.28
C SER A 16 -0.74 -3.28 0.81
N ALA A 17 -1.28 -4.24 0.06
CA ALA A 17 -1.00 -4.40 -1.37
C ALA A 17 -1.44 -3.17 -2.17
N ALA A 18 -2.62 -2.63 -1.87
CA ALA A 18 -3.14 -1.42 -2.50
C ALA A 18 -2.27 -0.18 -2.24
N LEU A 19 -1.64 -0.09 -1.06
CA LEU A 19 -0.68 0.97 -0.73
C LEU A 19 0.64 0.80 -1.49
N GLY A 20 1.21 -0.41 -1.48
CA GLY A 20 2.52 -0.68 -2.08
C GLY A 20 2.53 -0.66 -3.60
N PHE A 21 1.49 -1.19 -4.25
CA PHE A 21 1.41 -1.33 -5.71
C PHE A 21 1.67 -0.03 -6.47
N PRO A 22 0.98 1.10 -6.22
CA PRO A 22 1.21 2.33 -6.98
C PRO A 22 2.61 2.93 -6.73
N ILE A 23 3.18 2.75 -5.53
CA ILE A 23 4.55 3.20 -5.22
C ILE A 23 5.56 2.44 -6.09
N ILE A 24 5.36 1.13 -6.25
CA ILE A 24 6.25 0.29 -7.06
C ILE A 24 6.04 0.56 -8.56
N MET A 25 4.79 0.60 -9.01
CA MET A 25 4.46 0.62 -10.45
C MET A 25 4.54 2.00 -11.09
N ASN A 26 4.20 3.06 -10.36
CA ASN A 26 4.15 4.40 -10.92
C ASN A 26 5.46 5.17 -10.74
N HIS A 27 6.43 4.57 -10.03
CA HIS A 27 7.75 5.14 -9.78
C HIS A 27 7.74 6.63 -9.37
N PRO A 28 7.00 7.03 -8.31
CA PRO A 28 6.84 8.45 -7.95
C PRO A 28 8.10 9.11 -7.38
N PHE A 29 9.12 8.34 -7.00
CA PHE A 29 10.39 8.84 -6.48
C PHE A 29 11.50 8.75 -7.53
N VAL A 30 12.49 9.66 -7.46
CA VAL A 30 13.67 9.67 -8.34
C VAL A 30 14.45 8.36 -8.27
N ASP A 31 14.58 7.79 -7.07
CA ASP A 31 15.09 6.44 -6.82
C ASP A 31 14.36 5.83 -5.61
N GLY A 32 14.48 4.52 -5.42
CA GLY A 32 14.03 3.84 -4.21
C GLY A 32 12.61 3.28 -4.27
N ASN A 33 11.88 3.45 -5.36
CA ASN A 33 10.47 3.05 -5.51
C ASN A 33 10.14 1.65 -4.99
N LYS A 34 10.94 0.64 -5.35
CA LYS A 34 10.74 -0.75 -4.88
C LYS A 34 10.95 -0.88 -3.36
N ARG A 35 11.95 -0.21 -2.81
CA ARG A 35 12.29 -0.23 -1.38
C ARG A 35 11.22 0.49 -0.57
N THR A 36 10.81 1.67 -1.02
CA THR A 36 9.74 2.45 -0.38
C THR A 36 8.40 1.71 -0.45
N GLY A 37 8.07 1.11 -1.58
CA GLY A 37 6.86 0.31 -1.74
C GLY A 37 6.83 -0.90 -0.81
N TYR A 38 7.94 -1.64 -0.70
CA TYR A 38 8.06 -2.73 0.26
C TYR A 38 7.93 -2.26 1.71
N ALA A 39 8.67 -1.22 2.11
CA ALA A 39 8.63 -0.69 3.47
C ALA A 39 7.22 -0.21 3.86
N ALA A 40 6.47 0.37 2.92
CA ALA A 40 5.08 0.78 3.15
C ALA A 40 4.15 -0.42 3.40
N VAL A 41 4.29 -1.50 2.61
CA VAL A 41 3.54 -2.75 2.81
C VAL A 41 3.89 -3.36 4.17
N GLU A 42 5.18 -3.51 4.45
CA GLU A 42 5.70 -4.10 5.70
C GLU A 42 5.22 -3.31 6.93
N THR A 43 5.36 -1.99 6.91
CA THR A 43 4.93 -1.13 8.02
C THR A 43 3.43 -1.29 8.29
N LEU A 44 2.61 -1.35 7.23
CA LEU A 44 1.17 -1.53 7.42
C LEU A 44 0.84 -2.93 7.97
N LEU A 45 1.53 -3.98 7.53
CA LEU A 45 1.28 -5.35 7.98
C LEU A 45 1.75 -5.62 9.42
N ILE A 46 2.83 -4.97 9.85
CA ILE A 46 3.43 -5.24 11.17
C ILE A 46 2.73 -4.42 12.27
N PHE A 47 2.28 -3.20 11.96
CA PHE A 47 1.84 -2.24 12.98
C PHE A 47 0.33 -2.01 13.03
N PHE A 48 -0.47 -2.62 12.15
CA PHE A 48 -1.93 -2.47 12.08
C PHE A 48 -2.61 -3.82 11.90
#